data_AF-A0A182Y8Y8-F1
#
_entry.id   AF-A0A182Y8Y8-F1
#
_cell.length_a   1.000
_cell.length_b   1.000
_cell.length_c   1.000
_cell.angle_alpha   90.00
_cell.angle_beta   90.00
_cell.angle_gamma   90.00
#
_symmetry.space_group_name_H-M   'P 1'
#
loop_
_entity.id
_entity.type
_entity.pdbx_description
1 polymer ?
#
loop_
_entity_poly.entity_id
_entity_poly.type
_entity_poly.pdbx_seq_one_letter_code
_entity_poly.pdbx_strand_id
1 'polypeptide(L)'
;MIHYSHLAHSISQEQLEKTARTFRQVCQPKHKIPDAVADDVNRGIFAETKDFKCYVSCLLDIMQVARKGKVNYEKSLKQIDTMLPDNMKPAFRAGLEACKTAAQGVKDHCDAAAILLQCFYKNNPMFVFP
;
A
#
# COMPACT_ATOMS: atom_id res chain seq x y z
N MET A 1 -35.10 -14.58 18.50
CA MET A 1 -33.62 -14.52 18.45
C MET A 1 -33.25 -13.96 17.09
N ILE A 2 -32.87 -12.68 17.02
CA ILE A 2 -32.55 -12.01 15.76
C ILE A 2 -31.11 -12.40 15.40
N HIS A 3 -30.96 -13.09 14.26
CA HIS A 3 -29.67 -13.38 13.65
C HIS A 3 -29.01 -12.07 13.23
N TYR A 4 -28.07 -11.55 14.02
CA TYR A 4 -27.11 -10.55 13.57
C TYR A 4 -25.94 -11.27 12.90
N SER A 5 -26.13 -11.64 11.64
CA SER A 5 -25.02 -11.98 10.74
C SER A 5 -24.10 -10.76 10.62
N HIS A 6 -22.82 -10.95 10.98
CA HIS A 6 -21.75 -9.98 10.84
C HIS A 6 -21.64 -9.45 9.41
N LEU A 7 -22.21 -8.27 9.14
CA LEU A 7 -21.92 -7.49 7.94
C LEU A 7 -20.62 -6.72 8.17
N ALA A 8 -19.48 -7.34 7.87
CA ALA A 8 -18.23 -6.62 7.68
C ALA A 8 -18.37 -5.75 6.41
N HIS A 9 -18.86 -4.52 6.56
CA HIS A 9 -18.95 -3.56 5.46
C HIS A 9 -17.53 -3.15 5.05
N SER A 10 -16.96 -3.81 4.05
CA SER A 10 -15.92 -3.21 3.23
C SER A 10 -16.48 -1.92 2.60
N ILE A 11 -15.64 -0.91 2.42
CA ILE A 11 -16.04 0.34 1.77
C ILE A 11 -16.49 0.10 0.32
N SER A 12 -17.28 1.01 -0.24
CA SER A 12 -17.66 0.90 -1.66
C SER A 12 -16.43 1.08 -2.57
N GLN A 13 -16.51 0.55 -3.81
CA GLN A 13 -15.44 0.74 -4.80
C GLN A 13 -15.15 2.22 -5.04
N GLU A 14 -16.19 3.05 -5.14
CA GLU A 14 -16.04 4.50 -5.31
C GLU A 14 -15.28 5.15 -4.14
N GLN A 15 -15.56 4.72 -2.90
CA GLN A 15 -14.85 5.21 -1.72
C GLN A 15 -13.37 4.78 -1.73
N LEU A 16 -13.09 3.54 -2.14
CA LEU A 16 -11.73 3.04 -2.26
C LEU A 16 -10.93 3.85 -3.28
N GLU A 17 -11.48 4.04 -4.49
CA GLU A 17 -10.85 4.83 -5.54
C GLU A 17 -10.66 6.30 -5.15
N LYS A 18 -11.66 6.91 -4.51
CA LYS A 18 -11.55 8.30 -4.01
C LYS A 18 -10.44 8.43 -2.96
N THR A 19 -10.31 7.44 -2.10
CA THR A 19 -9.25 7.42 -1.08
C THR A 19 -7.87 7.25 -1.72
N ALA A 20 -7.73 6.33 -2.68
CA ALA A 20 -6.50 6.16 -3.46
C ALA A 20 -6.08 7.46 -4.17
N ARG A 21 -7.01 8.12 -4.86
CA ARG A 21 -6.80 9.43 -5.50
C ARG A 21 -6.32 10.49 -4.51
N THR A 22 -6.90 10.52 -3.31
CA THR A 22 -6.49 11.47 -2.25
C THR A 22 -5.04 11.23 -1.84
N PHE A 23 -4.64 9.97 -1.65
CA PHE A 23 -3.26 9.63 -1.33
C PHE A 23 -2.29 10.05 -2.43
N ARG A 24 -2.61 9.79 -3.70
CA ARG A 24 -1.83 10.26 -4.85
C ARG A 24 -1.67 11.78 -4.85
N GLN A 25 -2.77 12.52 -4.70
CA GLN A 25 -2.77 13.98 -4.74
C GLN A 25 -1.89 14.62 -3.66
N VAL A 26 -1.71 13.96 -2.52
CA VAL A 26 -0.82 14.42 -1.45
C VAL A 26 0.66 14.16 -1.78
N CYS A 27 0.98 13.01 -2.36
CA CYS A 27 2.36 12.56 -2.50
C CYS A 27 2.98 12.86 -3.87
N GLN A 28 2.24 12.79 -4.97
CA GLN A 28 2.77 13.04 -6.32
C GLN A 28 3.39 14.44 -6.44
N PRO A 29 2.74 15.55 -6.02
CA PRO A 29 3.32 16.89 -6.17
C PRO A 29 4.59 17.09 -5.33
N LYS A 30 4.67 16.46 -4.15
CA LYS A 30 5.84 16.55 -3.24
C LYS A 30 7.11 15.98 -3.86
N HIS A 31 6.94 14.94 -4.69
CA HIS A 31 8.05 14.22 -5.30
C HIS A 31 8.06 14.35 -6.83
N LYS A 32 7.23 15.24 -7.39
CA LYS A 32 7.14 15.54 -8.83
C LYS A 32 6.98 14.28 -9.69
N ILE A 33 6.18 13.33 -9.23
CA ILE A 33 5.93 12.07 -9.93
C ILE A 33 4.91 12.31 -11.05
N PRO A 34 5.24 11.98 -12.32
CA PRO A 34 4.25 11.96 -13.39
C PRO A 34 3.26 10.81 -13.22
N ASP A 35 2.01 11.01 -13.64
CA ASP A 35 0.97 9.97 -13.52
C ASP A 35 1.39 8.64 -14.16
N ALA A 36 2.05 8.69 -15.33
CA ALA A 36 2.55 7.49 -16.01
C ALA A 36 3.50 6.65 -15.13
N VAL A 37 4.35 7.30 -14.32
CA VAL A 37 5.28 6.60 -13.42
C VAL A 37 4.54 5.99 -12.22
N ALA A 38 3.48 6.64 -11.74
CA ALA A 38 2.63 6.07 -10.69
C ALA A 38 1.78 4.90 -11.20
N ASP A 39 1.28 4.99 -12.43
CA ASP A 39 0.47 3.95 -13.07
C ASP A 39 1.28 2.69 -13.42
N ASP A 40 2.55 2.87 -13.77
CA ASP A 40 3.51 1.79 -14.07
C ASP A 40 3.66 0.78 -12.92
N VAL A 41 3.44 1.21 -11.68
CA VAL A 41 3.61 0.38 -10.48
C VAL A 41 2.65 -0.82 -10.49
N ASN A 42 1.41 -0.63 -10.96
CA ASN A 42 0.43 -1.72 -11.05
C ASN A 42 0.82 -2.77 -12.11
N ARG A 43 1.78 -2.46 -12.98
CA ARG A 43 2.35 -3.37 -13.98
C ARG A 43 3.67 -3.99 -13.55
N GLY A 44 4.12 -3.72 -12.31
CA GLY A 44 5.40 -4.19 -11.80
C GLY A 44 6.60 -3.43 -12.38
N ILE A 45 6.38 -2.23 -12.92
CA ILE A 45 7.45 -1.36 -13.41
C ILE A 45 7.72 -0.33 -12.31
N PHE A 46 8.92 -0.38 -11.74
CA PHE A 46 9.32 0.49 -10.63
C PHE A 46 10.47 1.39 -11.08
N ALA A 47 10.31 2.71 -10.93
CA ALA A 47 11.40 3.63 -11.22
C ALA A 47 12.47 3.56 -10.12
N GLU A 48 13.75 3.66 -10.49
CA GLU A 48 14.86 3.62 -9.52
C GLU A 48 15.23 4.99 -8.95
N THR A 49 14.53 6.05 -9.37
CA THR A 49 14.82 7.42 -8.95
C THR A 49 14.52 7.64 -7.48
N LYS A 50 15.31 8.49 -6.81
CA LYS A 50 15.08 8.87 -5.41
C LYS A 50 13.67 9.42 -5.17
N ASP A 51 13.19 10.25 -6.09
CA ASP A 51 11.87 10.85 -6.00
C ASP A 51 10.76 9.80 -6.01
N PHE A 52 10.84 8.78 -6.88
CA PHE A 52 9.88 7.68 -6.89
C PHE A 52 9.91 6.90 -5.57
N LYS A 53 11.08 6.53 -5.10
CA LYS A 53 11.23 5.79 -3.83
C LYS A 53 10.65 6.58 -2.65
N CYS A 54 10.85 7.90 -2.63
CA CYS A 54 10.29 8.76 -1.59
C CYS A 54 8.78 8.99 -1.75
N TYR A 55 8.26 9.00 -2.98
CA TYR A 55 6.82 8.98 -3.24
C TYR A 55 6.16 7.73 -2.65
N VAL A 56 6.75 6.55 -2.84
CA VAL A 56 6.30 5.31 -2.20
C VAL A 56 6.34 5.44 -0.68
N SER A 57 7.43 5.95 -0.11
CA SER A 57 7.52 6.21 1.34
C SER A 57 6.42 7.14 1.83
N CYS A 58 6.11 8.21 1.10
CA CYS A 58 5.03 9.14 1.43
C CYS A 58 3.68 8.45 1.47
N LEU A 59 3.37 7.62 0.46
CA LEU A 59 2.11 6.88 0.40
C LEU A 59 1.95 5.92 1.59
N LEU A 60 2.99 5.13 1.88
CA LEU A 60 2.94 4.20 3.01
C LEU A 60 2.78 4.92 4.36
N ASP A 61 3.41 6.09 4.51
CA ASP A 61 3.32 6.93 5.71
C ASP A 61 1.89 7.50 5.89
N ILE A 62 1.27 8.06 4.85
CA ILE A 62 -0.09 8.63 4.96
C ILE A 62 -1.18 7.56 5.08
N MET A 63 -0.97 6.38 4.48
CA MET A 63 -1.80 5.20 4.70
C MET A 63 -1.63 4.62 6.12
N GLN A 64 -0.58 5.04 6.82
CA GLN A 64 -0.17 4.57 8.15
C GLN A 64 0.22 3.08 8.21
N VAL A 65 0.49 2.47 7.06
CA VAL A 65 0.88 1.05 6.94
C VAL A 65 2.38 0.84 7.13
N ALA A 66 3.18 1.89 6.91
CA ALA A 66 4.56 1.95 7.34
C ALA A 66 4.87 3.33 7.93
N ARG A 67 5.97 3.43 8.66
CA ARG A 67 6.54 4.71 9.07
C ARG A 67 8.05 4.65 9.03
N LYS A 68 8.69 5.58 8.32
CA LYS A 68 10.17 5.62 8.17
C LYS A 68 10.74 4.26 7.73
N GLY A 69 10.13 3.64 6.72
CA GLY A 69 10.59 2.36 6.17
C GLY A 69 10.30 1.12 7.01
N LYS A 70 9.55 1.24 8.13
CA LYS A 70 9.16 0.11 8.98
C LYS A 70 7.66 -0.11 8.92
N VAL A 71 7.25 -1.34 8.60
CA VAL A 71 5.84 -1.73 8.55
C VAL A 71 5.20 -1.60 9.93
N ASN A 72 4.02 -0.96 9.99
CA ASN A 72 3.12 -1.04 11.11
C ASN A 72 2.12 -2.17 10.86
N TYR A 73 2.43 -3.35 11.39
CA TYR A 73 1.71 -4.57 11.10
C TYR A 73 0.21 -4.49 11.47
N GLU A 74 -0.11 -4.04 12.69
CA GLU A 74 -1.50 -3.92 13.16
C GLU A 74 -2.31 -2.93 12.33
N LYS A 75 -1.74 -1.76 12.01
CA LYS A 75 -2.41 -0.78 11.15
C LYS A 75 -2.59 -1.28 9.73
N SER A 76 -1.62 -2.04 9.22
CA SER A 76 -1.71 -2.67 7.90
C SER A 76 -2.84 -3.69 7.85
N LEU A 77 -2.96 -4.58 8.85
CA LEU A 77 -4.08 -5.52 8.96
C LEU A 77 -5.43 -4.77 9.03
N LYS A 78 -5.51 -3.72 9.85
CA LYS A 78 -6.71 -2.91 9.97
C LYS A 78 -7.10 -2.25 8.64
N GLN A 79 -6.13 -1.73 7.89
CA GLN A 79 -6.39 -1.16 6.57
C GLN A 79 -6.90 -2.20 5.58
N ILE A 80 -6.30 -3.39 5.57
CA ILE A 80 -6.76 -4.52 4.74
C ILE A 80 -8.22 -4.85 5.09
N ASP A 81 -8.56 -4.91 6.38
CA ASP A 81 -9.92 -5.25 6.81
C ASP A 81 -10.97 -4.20 6.49
N THR A 82 -10.60 -2.93 6.62
CA THR A 82 -11.53 -1.81 6.47
C THR A 82 -11.73 -1.42 5.01
N MET A 83 -10.64 -1.40 4.22
CA MET A 83 -10.65 -0.76 2.90
C MET A 83 -10.88 -1.73 1.75
N LEU A 84 -10.50 -3.00 1.90
CA LEU A 84 -10.48 -3.92 0.77
C LEU A 84 -11.75 -4.76 0.71
N PRO A 85 -12.22 -5.09 -0.51
CA PRO A 85 -13.21 -6.14 -0.71
C PRO A 85 -12.73 -7.49 -0.16
N ASP A 86 -13.66 -8.33 0.31
CA ASP A 86 -13.33 -9.58 1.01
C ASP A 86 -12.49 -10.57 0.19
N ASN A 87 -12.70 -10.62 -1.13
CA ASN A 87 -11.94 -11.49 -2.03
C ASN A 87 -10.45 -11.09 -2.15
N MET A 88 -10.09 -9.83 -1.87
CA MET A 88 -8.71 -9.34 -1.93
C MET A 88 -7.95 -9.54 -0.62
N LYS A 89 -8.66 -9.56 0.52
CA LYS A 89 -8.04 -9.60 1.86
C LYS A 89 -7.04 -10.76 2.04
N PRO A 90 -7.32 -12.01 1.64
CA PRO A 90 -6.37 -13.10 1.82
C PRO A 90 -5.03 -12.86 1.13
N ALA A 91 -5.05 -12.37 -0.12
CA ALA A 91 -3.84 -12.09 -0.89
C ALA A 91 -3.01 -10.94 -0.28
N PHE A 92 -3.69 -9.88 0.18
CA PHE A 92 -3.02 -8.76 0.86
C PHE A 92 -2.40 -9.17 2.20
N ARG A 93 -3.09 -10.01 2.99
CA ARG A 93 -2.54 -10.54 4.25
C ARG A 93 -1.31 -11.40 3.99
N ALA A 94 -1.36 -12.28 2.99
CA ALA A 94 -0.21 -13.10 2.60
C ALA A 94 1.00 -12.25 2.19
N GLY A 95 0.80 -11.22 1.38
CA GLY A 95 1.85 -10.26 1.02
C GLY A 95 2.41 -9.52 2.24
N LEU A 96 1.55 -9.11 3.18
CA LEU A 96 1.97 -8.43 4.41
C LEU A 96 2.85 -9.35 5.28
N GLU A 97 2.45 -10.60 5.47
CA GLU A 97 3.24 -11.58 6.21
C GLU A 97 4.62 -11.80 5.59
N ALA A 98 4.66 -11.99 4.26
CA ALA A 98 5.90 -12.25 3.55
C ALA A 98 6.87 -11.05 3.61
N CYS A 99 6.35 -9.82 3.67
CA CYS A 99 7.14 -8.62 3.44
C CYS A 99 7.37 -7.73 4.67
N LYS A 100 6.73 -8.00 5.82
CA LYS A 100 6.83 -7.13 7.01
C LYS A 100 8.25 -6.84 7.51
N THR A 101 9.21 -7.70 7.20
CA THR A 101 10.64 -7.54 7.53
C THR A 101 11.56 -7.39 6.33
N ALA A 102 11.03 -7.27 5.10
CA ALA A 102 11.84 -7.28 3.87
C ALA A 102 12.86 -6.13 3.79
N ALA A 103 12.57 -5.00 4.43
CA ALA A 103 13.47 -3.84 4.50
C ALA A 103 14.20 -3.69 5.86
N GLN A 104 14.28 -4.75 6.67
CA GLN A 104 14.96 -4.69 7.96
C GLN A 104 16.43 -4.34 7.78
N GLY A 105 16.90 -3.34 8.53
CA GLY A 105 18.29 -2.87 8.49
C GLY A 105 18.59 -1.82 7.41
N VAL A 106 17.64 -1.53 6.52
CA VAL A 106 17.77 -0.46 5.53
C VAL A 106 17.64 0.91 6.24
N LYS A 107 18.64 1.77 6.08
CA LYS A 107 18.73 3.05 6.79
C LYS A 107 17.91 4.16 6.13
N ASP A 108 17.94 4.23 4.80
CA ASP A 108 17.17 5.21 4.04
C ASP A 108 15.71 4.75 3.94
N HIS A 109 14.79 5.60 4.36
CA HIS A 109 13.37 5.22 4.41
C HIS A 109 12.71 5.16 3.03
N CYS A 110 13.24 5.88 2.03
CA CYS A 110 12.76 5.81 0.66
C CYS A 110 13.18 4.48 0.02
N ASP A 111 14.45 4.09 0.18
CA ASP A 111 14.92 2.77 -0.27
C ASP A 111 14.17 1.63 0.44
N ALA A 112 13.96 1.74 1.75
CA ALA A 112 13.17 0.76 2.51
C ALA A 112 11.74 0.63 1.97
N ALA A 113 11.07 1.75 1.65
CA ALA A 113 9.74 1.75 1.09
C ALA A 113 9.68 1.08 -0.29
N ALA A 114 10.68 1.32 -1.15
CA ALA A 114 10.77 0.69 -2.46
C ALA A 114 10.95 -0.84 -2.35
N ILE A 115 11.79 -1.31 -1.42
CA ILE A 115 11.97 -2.75 -1.15
C ILE A 115 10.66 -3.39 -0.67
N LEU A 116 9.96 -2.73 0.26
CA LEU A 116 8.65 -3.20 0.74
C LEU A 116 7.63 -3.29 -0.40
N LEU A 117 7.56 -2.27 -1.26
CA LEU A 117 6.67 -2.24 -2.42
C LEU A 117 6.94 -3.40 -3.39
N GLN A 118 8.20 -3.58 -3.79
CA GLN A 118 8.58 -4.66 -4.72
C GLN A 118 8.32 -6.04 -4.12
N CYS A 119 8.62 -6.23 -2.84
CA CYS A 119 8.27 -7.46 -2.13
C CYS A 119 6.75 -7.70 -2.14
N PHE A 120 5.96 -6.66 -1.84
CA PHE A 120 4.52 -6.77 -1.74
C PHE A 120 3.89 -7.10 -3.10
N TYR A 121 4.33 -6.44 -4.18
CA TYR A 121 3.92 -6.78 -5.55
C TYR A 121 4.20 -8.25 -5.89
N LYS A 122 5.43 -8.73 -5.60
CA LYS A 122 5.83 -10.12 -5.90
C LYS A 122 5.00 -11.16 -5.13
N ASN A 123 4.54 -10.85 -3.93
CA ASN A 123 3.86 -11.79 -3.04
C ASN A 123 2.35 -11.53 -2.91
N ASN A 124 1.77 -10.66 -3.75
CA ASN A 124 0.34 -10.36 -3.75
C ASN A 124 -0.21 -10.38 -5.20
N PRO A 125 -0.85 -11.47 -5.64
CA PRO A 125 -1.39 -11.57 -7.01
C PRO A 125 -2.56 -10.61 -7.29
N MET A 126 -3.15 -10.01 -6.25
CA MET A 126 -4.24 -9.03 -6.35
C MET A 126 -3.73 -7.61 -6.08
N PHE A 127 -2.42 -7.38 -6.22
CA PHE A 127 -1.79 -6.10 -5.90
C PHE A 127 -2.49 -4.93 -6.61
N VAL A 128 -2.78 -3.90 -5.83
CA VAL A 128 -3.16 -2.59 -6.33
C VAL A 128 -2.37 -1.52 -5.59
N PHE A 129 -1.94 -0.51 -6.32
CA PHE A 129 -1.23 0.64 -5.81
C PHE A 129 -2.06 1.91 -6.02
N PRO A 130 -2.19 2.77 -4.98
CA PRO A 130 -2.95 4.01 -5.06
C PRO A 130 -2.57 4.85 -6.25
#